data_AF-A0A7X2MUW8-F1
#
_entry.id   AF-A0A7X2MUW8-F1
#
_cell.length_a   1.000
_cell.length_b   1.000
_cell.length_c   1.000
_cell.angle_alpha   90.00
_cell.angle_beta   90.00
_cell.angle_gamma   90.00
#
_symmetry.space_group_name_H-M   'P 1'
#
loop_
_entity.id
_entity.type
_entity.pdbx_description
1 polymer ?
#
loop_
_entity_poly.entity_id
_entity_poly.type
_entity_poly.pdbx_seq_one_letter_code
_entity_poly.pdbx_strand_id
1 'polypeptide(L)'
;MNQILISQLESLLDKDQTNIKLFREDKISEDNLVQIQKDNFIFIKQFIKENGFPFINVSSEKAYRAAFLVIQHSGETAYLQETIDLFNNKTDKEIIKSDLAYLIDRVRILNKQLQLYGTQYRIEHKNVTFFDLEDESNIEKRRKEMNMESFEDYKKKVKEMIVNKD
;
A
#
# COMPACT_ATOMS: atom_id res chain seq x y z
N MET A 1 -4.42 17.94 -12.12
CA MET A 1 -2.95 17.98 -12.02
C MET A 1 -2.37 18.13 -13.42
N ASN A 2 -1.23 18.83 -13.60
CA ASN A 2 -0.62 18.95 -14.94
C ASN A 2 0.16 17.67 -15.33
N GLN A 3 0.42 17.49 -16.62
CA GLN A 3 1.02 16.27 -17.14
C GLN A 3 2.44 16.01 -16.61
N ILE A 4 3.22 17.07 -16.36
CA ILE A 4 4.60 16.94 -15.85
C ILE A 4 4.59 16.30 -14.46
N LEU A 5 3.72 16.78 -13.56
CA LEU A 5 3.57 16.25 -12.21
C LEU A 5 3.08 14.79 -12.22
N ILE A 6 2.14 14.46 -13.11
CA ILE A 6 1.64 13.09 -13.29
C ILE A 6 2.80 12.18 -13.73
N SER A 7 3.54 12.56 -14.77
CA SER A 7 4.68 11.77 -15.27
C SER A 7 5.79 11.57 -14.23
N GLN A 8 6.00 12.54 -13.33
CA GLN A 8 6.94 12.38 -12.21
C GLN A 8 6.53 11.25 -11.27
N LEU A 9 5.25 11.19 -10.87
CA LEU A 9 4.72 10.14 -10.01
C LEU A 9 4.75 8.76 -10.69
N GLU A 10 4.40 8.72 -11.98
CA GLU A 10 4.44 7.48 -12.74
C GLU A 10 5.87 6.94 -12.86
N SER A 11 6.85 7.82 -13.09
CA SER A 11 8.26 7.44 -13.12
C SER A 11 8.77 7.00 -11.75
N LEU A 12 8.28 7.60 -10.66
CA LEU A 12 8.60 7.16 -9.31
C LEU A 12 8.17 5.71 -9.09
N LEU A 13 6.93 5.36 -9.47
CA LEU A 13 6.43 3.99 -9.34
C LEU A 13 7.24 2.99 -10.15
N ASP A 14 7.60 3.33 -11.41
CA ASP A 14 8.40 2.44 -12.26
C ASP A 14 9.79 2.18 -11.66
N LYS A 15 10.42 3.22 -11.09
CA LYS A 15 11.70 3.11 -10.41
C LYS A 15 11.58 2.28 -9.13
N ASP A 16 10.55 2.51 -8.32
CA ASP A 16 10.29 1.76 -7.10
C ASP A 16 10.12 0.26 -7.38
N GLN A 17 9.29 -0.09 -8.37
CA GLN A 17 9.11 -1.47 -8.82
C GLN A 17 10.41 -2.10 -9.35
N THR A 18 11.21 -1.32 -10.09
CA THR A 18 12.53 -1.75 -10.57
C THR A 18 13.46 -2.05 -9.40
N ASN A 19 13.52 -1.17 -8.39
CA ASN A 19 14.35 -1.37 -7.20
C ASN A 19 13.90 -2.59 -6.40
N ILE A 20 12.59 -2.81 -6.22
CA ILE A 20 12.06 -4.02 -5.59
C ILE A 20 12.49 -5.28 -6.36
N LYS A 21 12.45 -5.24 -7.69
CA LYS A 21 12.93 -6.36 -8.52
C LYS A 21 14.44 -6.59 -8.33
N LEU A 22 15.25 -5.53 -8.38
CA LEU A 22 16.69 -5.62 -8.17
C LEU A 22 17.04 -6.15 -6.77
N PHE A 23 16.28 -5.78 -5.74
CA PHE A 23 16.46 -6.30 -4.38
C PHE A 23 16.22 -7.80 -4.33
N ARG A 24 15.16 -8.28 -4.99
CA ARG A 24 14.86 -9.72 -5.09
C ARG A 24 15.90 -10.51 -5.87
N GLU A 25 16.63 -9.85 -6.75
CA GLU A 25 17.74 -10.45 -7.52
C GLU A 25 19.09 -10.28 -6.79
N ASP A 26 19.09 -9.87 -5.52
CA ASP A 26 20.27 -9.59 -4.69
C ASP A 26 21.22 -8.54 -5.30
N LYS A 27 20.70 -7.67 -6.19
CA LYS A 27 21.47 -6.62 -6.89
C LYS A 27 21.52 -5.29 -6.12
N ILE A 28 20.65 -5.10 -5.13
CA ILE A 28 20.72 -3.99 -4.18
C ILE A 28 20.61 -4.55 -2.76
N SER A 29 21.32 -3.95 -1.81
CA SER A 29 21.24 -4.35 -0.39
C SER A 29 19.93 -3.88 0.24
N GLU A 30 19.59 -4.47 1.38
CA GLU A 30 18.46 -4.03 2.22
C GLU A 30 18.62 -2.56 2.64
N ASP A 31 19.81 -2.15 3.10
CA ASP A 31 20.10 -0.76 3.48
C ASP A 31 19.84 0.22 2.33
N ASN A 32 20.23 -0.14 1.10
CA ASN A 32 19.98 0.69 -0.07
C ASN A 32 18.48 0.79 -0.38
N LEU A 33 17.74 -0.31 -0.28
CA LEU A 33 16.29 -0.31 -0.48
C LEU A 33 15.58 0.54 0.57
N VAL A 34 15.96 0.42 1.84
CA VAL A 34 15.42 1.22 2.95
C VAL A 34 15.67 2.71 2.70
N GLN A 35 16.88 3.08 2.27
CA GLN A 35 17.21 4.47 1.96
C GLN A 35 16.37 5.01 0.78
N ILE A 36 16.22 4.22 -0.29
CA ILE A 36 15.37 4.57 -1.45
C ILE A 36 13.91 4.79 -1.01
N GLN A 37 13.36 3.89 -0.18
CA GLN A 37 11.98 4.01 0.31
C GLN A 37 11.78 5.26 1.16
N LYS A 38 12.76 5.59 1.99
CA LYS A 38 12.77 6.83 2.79
C LYS A 38 12.78 8.07 1.89
N ASP A 39 13.62 8.09 0.86
CA ASP A 39 13.71 9.21 -0.08
C ASP A 39 12.43 9.36 -0.91
N ASN A 40 11.84 8.24 -1.35
CA ASN A 40 10.54 8.22 -2.02
C ASN A 40 9.44 8.80 -1.11
N PHE A 41 9.43 8.44 0.17
CA PHE A 41 8.46 8.98 1.12
C PHE A 41 8.62 10.49 1.34
N ILE A 42 9.86 10.98 1.50
CA ILE A 42 10.13 12.42 1.61
C ILE A 42 9.64 13.15 0.37
N PHE A 43 9.93 12.61 -0.82
CA PHE A 43 9.46 13.17 -2.09
C PHE A 43 7.92 13.23 -2.15
N ILE A 44 7.22 12.12 -1.89
CA ILE A 44 5.75 12.07 -1.94
C ILE A 44 5.12 13.00 -0.92
N LYS A 45 5.65 13.07 0.29
CA LYS A 45 5.16 13.98 1.33
C LYS A 45 5.27 15.43 0.89
N GLN A 46 6.40 15.84 0.32
CA GLN A 46 6.59 17.19 -0.20
C GLN A 46 5.69 17.45 -1.42
N PHE A 47 5.61 16.50 -2.35
CA PHE A 47 4.76 16.59 -3.53
C PHE A 47 3.30 16.84 -3.15
N ILE A 48 2.76 16.06 -2.21
CA ILE A 48 1.36 16.18 -1.75
C ILE A 48 1.13 17.52 -1.05
N LYS A 49 2.10 17.99 -0.26
CA LYS A 49 2.02 19.30 0.40
C LYS A 49 1.90 20.46 -0.61
N GLU A 50 2.59 20.36 -1.74
CA GLU A 50 2.62 21.42 -2.77
C GLU A 50 1.46 21.32 -3.77
N ASN A 51 1.06 20.09 -4.13
CA ASN A 51 0.19 19.84 -5.29
C ASN A 51 -1.14 19.17 -4.93
N GLY A 52 -1.31 18.76 -3.67
CA GLY A 52 -2.40 17.91 -3.22
C GLY A 52 -2.17 16.43 -3.56
N PHE A 53 -3.01 15.56 -2.99
CA PHE A 53 -2.95 14.13 -3.26
C PHE A 53 -3.38 13.83 -4.71
N PRO A 54 -2.63 12.98 -5.45
CA PRO A 54 -2.96 12.63 -6.83
C PRO A 54 -4.13 11.65 -6.90
N PHE A 55 -5.37 12.12 -6.63
CA PHE A 55 -6.56 11.28 -6.81
C PHE A 55 -6.75 10.90 -8.29
N ILE A 56 -7.41 9.76 -8.53
CA ILE A 56 -7.59 9.18 -9.87
C ILE A 56 -8.23 10.20 -10.83
N ASN A 57 -9.27 10.91 -10.37
CA ASN A 57 -10.03 11.87 -11.17
C ASN A 57 -9.27 13.14 -11.57
N VAL A 58 -8.18 13.49 -10.88
CA VAL A 58 -7.37 14.69 -11.15
C VAL A 58 -5.98 14.36 -11.67
N SER A 59 -5.64 13.08 -11.80
CA SER A 59 -4.32 12.59 -12.22
C SER A 59 -4.46 11.36 -13.14
N SER A 60 -3.82 10.24 -12.79
CA SER A 60 -3.95 8.93 -13.43
C SER A 60 -3.99 7.86 -12.34
N GLU A 61 -4.53 6.68 -12.64
CA GLU A 61 -4.50 5.56 -11.68
C GLU A 61 -3.06 5.20 -11.30
N LYS A 62 -2.12 5.29 -12.25
CA LYS A 62 -0.71 4.99 -12.01
C LYS A 62 -0.05 6.02 -11.07
N ALA A 63 -0.34 7.31 -11.24
CA ALA A 63 0.14 8.37 -10.36
C ALA A 63 -0.46 8.26 -8.94
N TYR A 64 -1.76 7.95 -8.86
CA TYR A 64 -2.44 7.62 -7.61
C TYR A 64 -1.76 6.44 -6.88
N ARG A 65 -1.52 5.35 -7.62
CA ARG A 65 -0.85 4.14 -7.10
C ARG A 65 0.57 4.43 -6.59
N ALA A 66 1.31 5.31 -7.26
CA ALA A 66 2.65 5.71 -6.83
C ALA A 66 2.63 6.33 -5.42
N ALA A 67 1.77 7.34 -5.22
CA ALA A 67 1.64 8.01 -3.92
C ALA A 67 1.13 7.04 -2.84
N PHE A 68 0.09 6.26 -3.15
CA PHE A 68 -0.48 5.30 -2.23
C PHE A 68 0.54 4.27 -1.73
N LEU A 69 1.27 3.61 -2.64
CA LEU A 69 2.21 2.54 -2.27
C LEU A 69 3.36 3.05 -1.41
N VAL A 70 3.92 4.21 -1.76
CA VAL A 70 4.98 4.85 -0.98
C VAL A 70 4.50 5.18 0.44
N ILE A 71 3.28 5.71 0.58
CA ILE A 71 2.69 6.02 1.89
C ILE A 71 2.40 4.75 2.68
N GLN A 72 1.75 3.77 2.08
CA GLN A 72 1.38 2.51 2.72
C GLN A 72 2.60 1.78 3.31
N HIS A 73 3.77 1.92 2.70
CA HIS A 73 5.01 1.29 3.13
C HIS A 73 5.92 2.15 4.02
N SER A 74 5.62 3.43 4.25
CA SER A 74 6.53 4.36 4.95
C SER A 74 6.75 4.09 6.43
N GLY A 75 5.86 3.34 7.08
CA GLY A 75 5.88 3.12 8.55
C GLY A 75 5.50 4.37 9.38
N GLU A 76 5.18 5.48 8.72
CA GLU A 76 4.86 6.76 9.34
C GLU A 76 3.39 6.79 9.77
N THR A 77 3.11 6.23 10.95
CA THR A 77 1.75 6.01 11.46
C THR A 77 0.87 7.27 11.43
N ALA A 78 1.41 8.44 11.77
CA ALA A 78 0.66 9.69 11.71
C ALA A 78 0.25 10.05 10.27
N TYR A 79 1.15 9.89 9.31
CA TYR A 79 0.88 10.20 7.91
C TYR A 79 -0.06 9.18 7.24
N LEU A 80 0.02 7.91 7.67
CA LEU A 80 -0.96 6.88 7.30
C LEU A 80 -2.37 7.28 7.79
N GLN A 81 -2.49 7.76 9.04
CA GLN A 81 -3.77 8.22 9.58
C GLN A 81 -4.30 9.45 8.83
N GLU A 82 -3.47 10.46 8.56
CA GLU A 82 -3.84 11.61 7.73
C GLU A 82 -4.36 11.18 6.35
N THR A 83 -3.75 10.16 5.76
CA THR A 83 -4.17 9.61 4.45
C THR A 83 -5.50 8.87 4.54
N ILE A 84 -5.77 8.13 5.61
CA ILE A 84 -7.07 7.51 5.88
C ILE A 84 -8.16 8.58 5.98
N ASP A 85 -7.93 9.63 6.75
CA ASP A 85 -8.90 10.70 6.96
C ASP A 85 -9.21 11.43 5.64
N LEU A 86 -8.19 11.60 4.81
CA LEU A 86 -8.33 12.14 3.46
C LEU A 86 -9.18 11.23 2.56
N PHE A 87 -9.03 9.90 2.67
CA PHE A 87 -9.75 8.91 1.85
C PHE A 87 -11.20 8.69 2.30
N ASN A 88 -11.52 8.86 3.59
CA ASN A 88 -12.87 8.65 4.13
C ASN A 88 -13.95 9.53 3.47
N ASN A 89 -13.57 10.66 2.89
CA ASN A 89 -14.47 11.60 2.22
C ASN A 89 -14.48 11.45 0.70
N LYS A 90 -13.94 10.34 0.16
CA LYS A 90 -13.74 10.15 -1.27
C LYS A 90 -14.68 9.13 -1.88
N THR A 91 -15.01 9.36 -3.15
CA THR A 91 -15.87 8.47 -3.93
C THR A 91 -15.07 7.37 -4.62
N ASP A 92 -15.75 6.33 -5.09
CA ASP A 92 -15.19 5.21 -5.86
C ASP A 92 -14.53 5.65 -7.19
N LYS A 93 -14.73 6.90 -7.63
CA LYS A 93 -14.06 7.48 -8.80
C LYS A 93 -12.75 8.19 -8.46
N GLU A 94 -12.51 8.47 -7.18
CA GLU A 94 -11.34 9.20 -6.70
C GLU A 94 -10.28 8.28 -6.09
N ILE A 95 -10.72 7.20 -5.44
CA ILE A 95 -9.87 6.23 -4.75
C ILE A 95 -10.26 4.79 -5.08
N ILE A 96 -9.33 3.87 -4.86
CA ILE A 96 -9.60 2.42 -4.88
C ILE A 96 -9.97 2.00 -3.46
N LYS A 97 -11.20 1.54 -3.22
CA LYS A 97 -11.68 1.22 -1.86
C LYS A 97 -10.77 0.25 -1.11
N SER A 98 -10.25 -0.79 -1.76
CA SER A 98 -9.33 -1.73 -1.13
C SER A 98 -8.11 -1.03 -0.53
N ASP A 99 -7.62 0.06 -1.13
CA ASP A 99 -6.44 0.79 -0.66
C ASP A 99 -6.70 1.45 0.71
N LEU A 100 -7.92 1.92 0.96
CA LEU A 100 -8.32 2.40 2.28
C LEU A 100 -8.31 1.26 3.32
N ALA A 101 -8.84 0.08 2.99
CA ALA A 101 -8.78 -1.09 3.87
C ALA A 101 -7.33 -1.49 4.22
N TYR A 102 -6.45 -1.43 3.23
CA TYR A 102 -5.01 -1.66 3.38
C TYR A 102 -4.35 -0.66 4.35
N LEU A 103 -4.67 0.63 4.26
CA LEU A 103 -4.14 1.65 5.18
C LEU A 103 -4.66 1.44 6.60
N ILE A 104 -5.96 1.15 6.75
CA ILE A 104 -6.59 0.91 8.05
C ILE A 104 -5.91 -0.25 8.77
N ASP A 105 -5.76 -1.40 8.11
CA ASP A 105 -5.09 -2.54 8.71
C ASP A 105 -3.61 -2.26 8.99
N ARG A 106 -2.93 -1.48 8.13
CA ARG A 106 -1.53 -1.07 8.35
C ARG A 106 -1.38 -0.25 9.64
N VAL A 107 -2.20 0.77 9.83
CA VAL A 107 -2.20 1.59 11.06
C VAL A 107 -2.52 0.74 12.29
N ARG A 108 -3.51 -0.14 12.20
CA ARG A 108 -3.89 -1.03 13.30
C ARG A 108 -2.73 -1.94 13.71
N ILE A 109 -2.04 -2.57 12.76
CA ILE A 109 -0.87 -3.40 13.06
C ILE A 109 0.29 -2.59 13.68
N LEU A 110 0.58 -1.40 13.16
CA LEU A 110 1.60 -0.52 13.75
C LEU A 110 1.25 -0.12 15.20
N ASN A 111 -0.04 0.01 15.50
CA ASN A 111 -0.57 0.27 16.84
C ASN A 111 -0.82 -0.99 17.68
N LYS A 112 -0.36 -2.18 17.25
CA LYS A 112 -0.54 -3.47 17.94
C LYS A 112 -2.02 -3.85 18.15
N GLN A 113 -2.88 -3.48 17.21
CA GLN A 113 -4.29 -3.80 17.18
C GLN A 113 -4.59 -4.89 16.15
N LEU A 114 -5.66 -5.66 16.37
CA LEU A 114 -6.13 -6.69 15.44
C LEU A 114 -6.61 -6.08 14.13
N GLN A 115 -6.53 -6.80 13.02
CA GLN A 115 -6.93 -6.30 11.70
C GLN A 115 -8.45 -6.32 11.49
N LEU A 116 -8.97 -5.48 10.61
CA LEU A 116 -10.37 -5.50 10.18
C LEU A 116 -10.56 -6.27 8.87
N TYR A 117 -9.64 -6.12 7.92
CA TYR A 117 -9.78 -6.61 6.55
C TYR A 117 -8.81 -7.75 6.19
N GLY A 118 -7.84 -8.05 7.06
CA GLY A 118 -6.88 -9.13 6.92
C GLY A 118 -5.81 -8.86 5.87
N THR A 119 -5.40 -7.60 5.66
CA THR A 119 -4.48 -7.26 4.56
C THR A 119 -3.00 -7.40 4.88
N GLN A 120 -2.63 -7.48 6.16
CA GLN A 120 -1.26 -7.51 6.64
C GLN A 120 -0.87 -8.93 7.03
N TYR A 121 0.37 -9.28 6.74
CA TYR A 121 0.99 -10.55 7.06
C TYR A 121 2.51 -10.36 7.22
N ARG A 122 3.16 -11.34 7.83
CA ARG A 122 4.63 -11.44 7.90
C ARG A 122 5.10 -12.66 7.12
N ILE A 123 6.33 -12.58 6.61
CA ILE A 123 7.00 -13.66 5.90
C ILE A 123 8.22 -14.07 6.72
N GLU A 124 8.28 -15.33 7.13
CA GLU A 124 9.41 -15.91 7.86
C GLU A 124 9.78 -17.24 7.20
N HIS A 125 11.02 -17.38 6.71
CA HIS A 125 11.50 -18.60 6.06
C HIS A 125 10.53 -19.12 4.96
N LYS A 126 10.07 -18.23 4.08
CA LYS A 126 9.04 -18.49 3.03
C LYS A 126 7.63 -18.85 3.54
N ASN A 127 7.39 -18.84 4.85
CA ASN A 127 6.07 -19.05 5.42
C ASN A 127 5.35 -17.70 5.62
N VAL A 128 4.12 -17.63 5.13
CA VAL A 128 3.23 -16.48 5.30
C VAL A 128 2.37 -16.70 6.54
N THR A 129 2.46 -15.78 7.50
CA THR A 129 1.58 -15.73 8.67
C THR A 129 0.80 -14.42 8.66
N PHE A 130 -0.52 -14.51 8.54
CA PHE A 130 -1.41 -13.36 8.65
C PHE A 130 -1.53 -12.92 10.11
N PHE A 131 -1.65 -11.62 10.35
CA PHE A 131 -1.94 -11.13 11.71
C PHE A 131 -3.41 -11.41 12.07
N ASP A 132 -3.69 -11.48 13.36
CA ASP A 132 -5.01 -11.80 13.90
C ASP A 132 -6.07 -10.76 13.50
N LEU A 133 -7.31 -11.23 13.35
CA LEU A 133 -8.47 -10.42 12.97
C LEU A 133 -9.28 -10.04 14.22
N GLU A 134 -9.88 -8.84 14.20
CA GLU A 134 -10.79 -8.41 15.27
C GLU A 134 -12.08 -9.23 15.30
N ASP A 135 -12.59 -9.60 14.13
CA ASP A 135 -13.81 -10.38 13.98
C ASP A 135 -13.75 -11.22 12.70
N GLU A 136 -13.31 -12.47 12.84
CA GLU A 136 -13.21 -13.41 11.73
C GLU A 136 -14.57 -13.70 11.07
N SER A 137 -15.65 -13.71 11.85
CA SER A 137 -16.98 -14.12 11.37
C SER A 137 -17.59 -13.17 10.35
N ASN A 138 -17.23 -11.88 10.41
CA ASN A 138 -17.75 -10.85 9.51
C ASN A 138 -16.71 -10.31 8.51
N ILE A 139 -15.54 -10.93 8.38
CA ILE A 139 -14.49 -10.43 7.47
C ILE A 139 -14.97 -10.36 6.02
N GLU A 140 -15.67 -11.39 5.54
CA GLU A 140 -16.12 -11.45 4.15
C GLU A 140 -17.11 -10.33 3.81
N LYS A 141 -17.97 -9.96 4.76
CA LYS A 141 -18.88 -8.83 4.61
C LYS A 141 -18.09 -7.52 4.45
N ARG A 142 -17.13 -7.27 5.34
CA ARG A 142 -16.28 -6.06 5.30
C ARG A 142 -15.44 -5.98 4.01
N ARG A 143 -14.86 -7.10 3.58
CA ARG A 143 -14.08 -7.18 2.34
C ARG A 143 -14.94 -6.91 1.10
N LYS A 144 -16.16 -7.46 1.06
CA LYS A 144 -17.11 -7.19 -0.03
C LYS A 144 -17.50 -5.71 -0.11
N GLU A 145 -17.75 -5.05 1.02
CA GLU A 145 -18.05 -3.61 1.08
C GLU A 145 -16.92 -2.74 0.51
N MET A 146 -15.68 -3.23 0.59
CA MET A 146 -14.47 -2.58 0.07
C MET A 146 -14.05 -3.05 -1.34
N ASN A 147 -14.92 -3.79 -2.03
CA ASN A 147 -14.66 -4.38 -3.35
C ASN A 147 -13.42 -5.29 -3.39
N MET A 148 -13.15 -5.99 -2.29
CA MET A 148 -12.04 -6.94 -2.17
C MET A 148 -12.50 -8.36 -2.49
N GLU A 149 -11.58 -9.19 -2.96
CA GLU A 149 -11.78 -10.64 -3.04
C GLU A 149 -11.99 -11.25 -1.64
N SER A 150 -12.41 -12.51 -1.57
CA SER A 150 -12.59 -13.19 -0.28
C SER A 150 -11.26 -13.27 0.50
N PHE A 151 -11.33 -13.40 1.83
CA PHE A 151 -10.11 -13.50 2.62
C PHE A 151 -9.36 -14.81 2.29
N GLU A 152 -10.08 -15.91 2.04
CA GLU A 152 -9.47 -17.18 1.64
C GLU A 152 -8.75 -17.09 0.29
N ASP A 153 -9.37 -16.47 -0.72
CA ASP A 153 -8.73 -16.30 -2.04
C ASP A 153 -7.47 -15.43 -1.93
N TYR A 154 -7.54 -14.37 -1.13
CA TYR A 154 -6.38 -13.52 -0.85
C TYR A 154 -5.25 -14.29 -0.15
N LYS A 155 -5.56 -15.07 0.89
CA LYS A 155 -4.57 -15.92 1.57
C LYS A 155 -3.89 -16.88 0.60
N LYS A 156 -4.66 -17.48 -0.31
CA LYS A 156 -4.14 -18.38 -1.35
C LYS A 156 -3.20 -17.64 -2.30
N LYS A 157 -3.61 -16.48 -2.84
CA LYS A 157 -2.78 -15.66 -3.75
C LYS A 157 -1.48 -15.21 -3.09
N VAL A 158 -1.52 -14.77 -1.84
CA VAL A 158 -0.30 -14.37 -1.11
C VAL A 158 0.63 -15.57 -0.96
N LYS A 159 0.13 -16.75 -0.57
CA LYS A 159 0.94 -17.97 -0.45
C LYS A 159 1.56 -18.35 -1.79
N GLU A 160 0.80 -18.37 -2.88
CA GLU A 160 1.31 -18.67 -4.23
C GLU A 160 2.38 -17.67 -4.66
N MET A 161 2.16 -16.37 -4.40
CA MET A 161 3.14 -15.32 -4.70
C MET A 161 4.44 -15.50 -3.92
N ILE A 162 4.43 -16.08 -2.72
CA ILE A 162 5.65 -16.32 -1.92
C ILE A 162 6.32 -17.66 -2.27
N VAL A 163 5.54 -18.70 -2.59
CA VAL A 163 6.05 -20.03 -2.96
C VAL A 163 6.68 -20.02 -4.35
N ASN A 164 6.09 -19.34 -5.33
CA ASN A 164 6.61 -19.29 -6.70
C ASN A 164 7.79 -18.30 -6.88
N LYS A 165 8.53 -17.99 -5.82
CA LYS A 165 9.70 -17.08 -5.83
C LYS A 165 11.04 -17.81 -6.02
N ASP A 166 11.01 -19.00 -6.61
CA ASP A 166 12.20 -19.78 -6.99
C ASP A 166 12.51 -19.63 -8.49
#